data_AF-A0A1I1S9I6-F1
#
_entry.id   AF-A0A1I1S9I6-F1
#
_cell.length_a   1.000
_cell.length_b   1.000
_cell.length_c   1.000
_cell.angle_alpha   90.00
_cell.angle_beta   90.00
_cell.angle_gamma   90.00
#
_symmetry.space_group_name_H-M   'P 1'
#
loop_
_entity.id
_entity.type
_entity.pdbx_description
1 polymer ?
#
loop_
_entity_poly.entity_id
_entity_poly.type
_entity_poly.pdbx_seq_one_letter_code
_entity_poly.pdbx_strand_id
1 'polypeptide(L)'
;MKSTTIVMFIASGWFLAIGAFIMLNKKFKMKMINNTQAKDKEKFVEFNGKFNLILGTIGIIIGALNCFLKNNDNVFLGIFVVVMLASSIIQAKLSKKYKI
;
A
#
# COMPACT_ATOMS: atom_id res chain seq x y z
N MET A 1 19.12 13.24 -4.08
CA MET A 1 18.54 11.97 -3.60
C MET A 1 18.94 10.88 -4.57
N LYS A 2 19.29 9.68 -4.10
CA LYS A 2 19.64 8.57 -4.99
C LYS A 2 18.36 8.05 -5.68
N SER A 3 18.51 7.49 -6.89
CA SER A 3 17.37 7.00 -7.68
C SER A 3 16.53 5.96 -6.94
N THR A 4 17.16 5.13 -6.10
CA THR A 4 16.49 4.14 -5.23
C THR A 4 15.51 4.78 -4.27
N THR A 5 15.89 5.87 -3.61
CA THR A 5 15.02 6.62 -2.69
C THR A 5 13.83 7.23 -3.41
N ILE A 6 14.06 7.77 -4.62
CA ILE A 6 12.99 8.33 -5.45
C ILE A 6 11.96 7.25 -5.80
N VAL A 7 12.42 6.05 -6.19
CA VAL A 7 11.53 4.91 -6.48
C VAL A 7 10.69 4.53 -5.26
N MET A 8 11.30 4.46 -4.07
CA MET A 8 10.57 4.18 -2.82
C MET A 8 9.48 5.22 -2.55
N PHE A 9 9.78 6.51 -2.70
CA PHE A 9 8.80 7.56 -2.48
C PHE A 9 7.67 7.56 -3.52
N ILE A 10 7.97 7.35 -4.81
CA ILE A 10 6.95 7.29 -5.86
C ILE A 10 6.01 6.11 -5.62
N ALA A 11 6.55 4.92 -5.37
CA ALA A 11 5.75 3.73 -5.12
C ALA A 11 4.86 3.90 -3.87
N SER A 12 5.44 4.42 -2.78
CA SER A 12 4.71 4.68 -1.53
C SER A 12 3.64 5.75 -1.70
N GLY A 13 3.95 6.82 -2.44
CA GLY A 13 3.02 7.89 -2.78
C GLY A 13 1.83 7.38 -3.58
N TRP A 14 2.05 6.44 -4.50
CA TRP A 14 0.97 5.79 -5.25
C TRP A 14 0.02 5.00 -4.35
N PHE A 15 0.55 4.23 -3.40
CA PHE A 15 -0.26 3.51 -2.41
C PHE A 15 -1.09 4.46 -1.54
N LEU A 16 -0.48 5.55 -1.07
CA LEU A 16 -1.19 6.58 -0.31
C LEU A 16 -2.29 7.24 -1.15
N ALA A 17 -1.99 7.60 -2.40
CA ALA A 17 -2.95 8.23 -3.30
C ALA A 17 -4.15 7.32 -3.55
N ILE A 18 -3.93 6.05 -3.88
CA ILE A 18 -5.02 5.08 -4.08
C ILE A 18 -5.80 4.86 -2.79
N GLY A 19 -5.11 4.65 -1.67
CA GLY A 19 -5.76 4.44 -0.37
C GLY A 19 -6.66 5.61 0.02
N ALA A 20 -6.16 6.84 -0.12
CA ALA A 20 -6.91 8.06 0.13
C ALA A 20 -8.06 8.23 -0.86
N PHE A 21 -7.85 7.96 -2.14
CA PHE A 21 -8.88 8.09 -3.17
C PHE A 21 -10.05 7.12 -2.92
N ILE A 22 -9.77 5.89 -2.49
CA ILE A 22 -10.79 4.92 -2.07
C ILE A 22 -11.59 5.43 -0.88
N MET A 23 -10.93 6.02 0.12
CA MET A 23 -11.58 6.42 1.37
C MET A 23 -12.33 7.74 1.28
N LEU A 24 -11.83 8.71 0.51
CA LEU A 24 -12.40 10.06 0.42
C LEU A 24 -13.43 10.21 -0.71
N ASN A 25 -13.25 9.50 -1.83
CA ASN A 25 -14.13 9.65 -2.99
C ASN A 25 -15.26 8.62 -2.99
N LYS A 26 -16.44 9.03 -2.52
CA LYS A 26 -17.65 8.19 -2.49
C LYS A 26 -18.00 7.58 -3.84
N LYS A 27 -17.85 8.32 -4.94
CA LYS A 27 -18.15 7.81 -6.30
C LYS A 27 -17.21 6.67 -6.68
N PHE A 28 -15.92 6.84 -6.37
CA PHE A 28 -14.92 5.81 -6.64
C PHE A 28 -15.10 4.58 -5.73
N LYS A 29 -15.37 4.79 -4.43
CA LYS A 29 -15.72 3.73 -3.48
C LYS A 29 -16.91 2.91 -4.01
N MET A 30 -18.00 3.56 -4.43
CA MET A 30 -19.19 2.89 -4.94
C MET A 30 -18.91 2.07 -6.21
N LYS A 31 -18.10 2.62 -7.13
CA LYS A 31 -17.69 1.91 -8.35
C LYS A 31 -16.89 0.63 -8.03
N MET A 32 -15.99 0.70 -7.05
CA MET A 32 -15.21 -0.44 -6.57
C MET A 32 -16.09 -1.50 -5.88
N ILE A 33 -17.07 -1.07 -5.07
CA ILE A 33 -18.04 -1.95 -4.42
C ILE A 33 -18.84 -2.72 -5.49
N ASN A 34 -19.38 -2.01 -6.47
CA ASN A 34 -20.23 -2.63 -7.50
C ASN A 34 -19.47 -3.67 -8.35
N ASN A 35 -18.19 -3.44 -8.60
CA ASN A 35 -17.36 -4.30 -9.45
C ASN A 35 -16.68 -5.46 -8.71
N THR A 36 -16.74 -5.52 -7.37
CA THR A 36 -16.10 -6.62 -6.62
C THR A 36 -17.03 -7.83 -6.46
N GLN A 37 -16.44 -9.03 -6.44
CA GLN A 37 -17.10 -10.31 -6.17
C GLN A 37 -16.99 -10.73 -4.69
N ALA A 38 -16.51 -9.86 -3.81
CA ALA A 38 -16.43 -10.15 -2.37
C ALA A 38 -17.83 -10.37 -1.76
N LYS A 39 -17.91 -11.21 -0.71
CA LYS A 39 -19.14 -11.46 0.05
C LYS A 39 -19.57 -10.21 0.81
N ASP A 40 -18.62 -9.58 1.50
CA ASP A 40 -18.82 -8.29 2.17
C ASP A 40 -18.08 -7.20 1.37
N LYS A 41 -18.74 -6.70 0.33
CA LYS A 41 -18.15 -5.80 -0.68
C LYS A 41 -17.66 -4.48 -0.07
N GLU A 42 -18.45 -3.90 0.82
CA GLU A 42 -18.11 -2.61 1.44
C GLU A 42 -16.91 -2.75 2.36
N LYS A 43 -16.90 -3.74 3.27
CA LYS A 43 -15.75 -3.96 4.15
C LYS A 43 -14.50 -4.39 3.37
N PHE A 44 -14.66 -5.12 2.27
CA PHE A 44 -13.53 -5.47 1.41
C PHE A 44 -12.88 -4.24 0.78
N VAL A 45 -13.67 -3.33 0.22
CA VAL A 45 -13.15 -2.09 -0.39
C VAL A 45 -12.54 -1.17 0.67
N GLU A 46 -13.17 -1.02 1.83
CA GLU A 46 -12.61 -0.24 2.94
C GLU A 46 -11.30 -0.83 3.48
N PHE A 47 -11.24 -2.16 3.61
CA PHE A 47 -10.02 -2.84 4.02
C PHE A 47 -8.88 -2.56 3.04
N ASN A 48 -9.12 -2.66 1.73
CA ASN A 48 -8.09 -2.37 0.72
C ASN A 48 -7.65 -0.90 0.75
N GLY A 49 -8.58 0.04 0.92
CA GLY A 49 -8.25 1.45 1.08
C GLY A 49 -7.33 1.70 2.28
N LYS A 50 -7.71 1.19 3.45
CA LYS A 50 -6.91 1.30 4.69
C LYS A 50 -5.56 0.59 4.56
N PHE A 51 -5.54 -0.59 3.96
CA PHE A 51 -4.31 -1.37 3.77
C PHE A 51 -3.31 -0.62 2.89
N ASN A 52 -3.77 -0.03 1.77
CA ASN A 52 -2.93 0.78 0.90
C ASN A 52 -2.39 2.03 1.62
N LEU A 53 -3.19 2.68 2.46
CA LEU A 53 -2.69 3.79 3.28
C LEU A 53 -1.58 3.34 4.23
N ILE A 54 -1.79 2.27 4.99
CA ILE A 54 -0.79 1.73 5.92
C ILE A 54 0.49 1.34 5.17
N LEU A 55 0.35 0.66 4.03
CA LEU A 55 1.49 0.22 3.22
C LEU A 55 2.28 1.40 2.66
N GLY A 56 1.59 2.42 2.15
CA GLY A 56 2.21 3.65 1.69
C GLY A 56 2.93 4.40 2.82
N THR A 57 2.36 4.45 4.03
CA THR A 57 3.02 5.05 5.19
C THR A 57 4.30 4.29 5.57
N ILE A 58 4.27 2.96 5.62
CA ILE A 58 5.46 2.13 5.89
C ILE A 58 6.53 2.39 4.84
N GLY A 59 6.16 2.46 3.56
CA GLY A 59 7.08 2.74 2.47
C GLY A 59 7.73 4.12 2.56
N ILE A 60 6.97 5.16 2.96
CA ILE A 60 7.53 6.49 3.25
C ILE A 60 8.52 6.44 4.41
N ILE A 61 8.21 5.71 5.49
CA ILE A 61 9.12 5.57 6.63
C ILE A 61 10.44 4.93 6.19
N ILE A 62 10.39 3.86 5.39
CA ILE A 62 11.60 3.21 4.86
C ILE A 62 12.39 4.17 3.95
N GLY A 63 11.72 4.88 3.05
CA GLY A 63 12.35 5.86 2.17
C GLY A 63 12.98 7.04 2.94
N ALA A 64 12.33 7.49 4.02
CA ALA A 64 12.84 8.52 4.90
C ALA A 64 14.09 8.03 5.66
N LEU A 65 14.06 6.81 6.22
CA LEU A 65 15.22 6.19 6.87
C LEU A 65 16.41 6.07 5.91
N ASN A 66 16.15 5.73 4.64
CA ASN A 66 17.18 5.67 3.61
C ASN A 66 17.82 7.05 3.32
N CYS A 67 17.05 8.15 3.40
CA CYS A 67 17.59 9.51 3.28
C CYS A 67 18.56 9.86 4.43
N PHE A 68 18.27 9.42 5.65
CA PHE A 68 19.10 9.70 6.82
C PHE A 68 20.35 8.80 6.90
N LEU A 69 20.24 7.53 6.49
CA LEU A 69 21.30 6.51 6.61
C LEU A 69 22.02 6.29 5.26
N LYS A 70 22.86 7.26 4.87
CA LYS A 70 23.39 7.45 3.51
C LYS A 70 24.27 6.33 2.88
N ASN A 71 24.54 5.23 3.58
CA ASN A 71 25.49 4.20 3.13
C ASN A 71 24.90 2.81 2.83
N ASN A 72 23.59 2.61 2.98
CA ASN A 72 22.98 1.27 2.90
C ASN A 72 21.81 1.17 1.89
N ASP A 73 21.83 1.94 0.80
CA ASP A 73 20.65 2.03 -0.11
C ASP A 73 20.19 0.70 -0.68
N ASN A 74 21.13 -0.19 -1.03
CA ASN A 74 20.78 -1.50 -1.55
C ASN A 74 20.08 -2.36 -0.49
N VAL A 75 20.45 -2.20 0.78
CA VAL A 75 19.81 -2.88 1.91
C VAL A 75 18.41 -2.32 2.15
N PHE A 76 18.25 -0.99 2.16
CA PHE A 76 16.93 -0.37 2.30
C PHE A 76 15.99 -0.70 1.15
N LEU A 77 16.50 -0.74 -0.09
CA LEU A 77 15.73 -1.20 -1.24
C LEU A 77 15.31 -2.66 -1.09
N GLY A 78 16.21 -3.53 -0.64
CA GLY A 78 15.90 -4.93 -0.36
C GLY A 78 14.80 -5.08 0.70
N ILE A 79 14.92 -4.36 1.82
CA ILE A 79 13.89 -4.32 2.88
C ILE A 79 12.56 -3.83 2.32
N PHE A 80 12.56 -2.75 1.53
CA PHE A 80 11.36 -2.21 0.92
C PHE A 80 10.64 -3.25 0.04
N VAL A 81 11.37 -3.94 -0.84
CA VAL A 81 10.81 -4.98 -1.70
C VAL A 81 10.26 -6.14 -0.88
N VAL A 82 11.01 -6.63 0.11
CA VAL A 82 10.57 -7.72 0.99
C VAL A 82 9.29 -7.36 1.75
N VAL A 83 9.22 -6.14 2.29
CA VAL A 83 8.02 -5.64 2.97
C VAL A 83 6.83 -5.59 2.01
N MET A 84 7.00 -5.05 0.80
CA MET A 84 5.92 -4.95 -0.18
C MET A 84 5.38 -6.34 -0.61
N LEU A 85 6.27 -7.31 -0.81
CA LEU A 85 5.88 -8.68 -1.15
C LEU A 85 5.19 -9.37 0.03
N ALA A 86 5.75 -9.25 1.24
CA ALA A 86 5.15 -9.81 2.45
C ALA A 86 3.76 -9.21 2.71
N SER A 87 3.61 -7.89 2.55
CA SER A 87 2.34 -7.19 2.67
C SER A 87 1.31 -7.70 1.67
N SER A 88 1.70 -8.02 0.44
CA SER A 88 0.79 -8.60 -0.56
C SER A 88 0.24 -9.97 -0.10
N ILE A 89 1.09 -10.81 0.49
CA ILE A 89 0.68 -12.12 1.06
C ILE A 89 -0.23 -11.90 2.28
N ILE A 90 0.12 -10.97 3.16
CA ILE A 90 -0.68 -10.61 4.34
C ILE A 90 -2.05 -10.08 3.91
N GLN A 91 -2.11 -9.20 2.92
CA GLN A 91 -3.35 -8.66 2.36
C GLN A 91 -4.22 -9.78 1.77
N ALA A 92 -3.62 -10.71 1.04
CA ALA A 92 -4.34 -11.87 0.50
C ALA A 92 -4.96 -12.72 1.62
N LYS A 93 -4.20 -13.02 2.67
CA LYS A 93 -4.70 -13.79 3.83
C LYS A 93 -5.78 -13.04 4.62
N LEU A 94 -5.54 -11.78 4.97
CA LEU A 94 -6.47 -10.97 5.75
C LEU A 94 -7.75 -10.63 5.00
N SER A 95 -7.67 -10.51 3.67
CA SER A 95 -8.84 -10.22 2.84
C SER A 95 -9.73 -11.44 2.58
N LYS A 96 -9.25 -12.67 2.83
CA LYS A 96 -10.07 -13.90 2.70
C LYS A 96 -11.34 -13.82 3.53
N LYS A 97 -11.31 -13.20 4.71
CA LYS A 97 -12.49 -13.06 5.58
C LYS A 97 -13.64 -12.26 4.96
N TYR A 98 -13.37 -11.52 3.89
CA TYR A 98 -14.37 -10.75 3.14
C TYR A 98 -14.69 -11.37 1.77
N LYS A 99 -13.89 -12.32 1.30
CA LYS A 99 -14.09 -13.04 0.02
C LYS A 99 -14.88 -14.34 0.28
N ILE A 100 -15.47 -14.86 -0.79
CA ILE A 100 -16.17 -16.16 -0.80
C ILE A 100 -15.14 -17.28 -0.67
#